data_AF-A0A0A1ZJD0-F1
#
_entry.id   AF-A0A0A1ZJD0-F1
#
_cell.length_a   1.000
_cell.length_b   1.000
_cell.length_c   1.000
_cell.angle_alpha   90.00
_cell.angle_beta   90.00
_cell.angle_gamma   90.00
#
_symmetry.space_group_name_H-M   'P 1'
#
loop_
_entity.id
_entity.type
_entity.pdbx_description
1 polymer ?
#
loop_
_entity_poly.entity_id
_entity_poly.type
_entity_poly.pdbx_seq_one_letter_code
_entity_poly.pdbx_strand_id
1 'polypeptide(L)'
;MNYFLKANQNFLFFSLIFLLVIPIFGINFLMSLLGNILLLFLLIPVLFLILIAIGFNFYKSKLNTCVSCGAISSSLNEKCINCGADFKNMNSRNQVEKKPGESTIEVKAVEIK
;
A
#
# COMPACT_ATOMS: atom_id res chain seq x y z
N MET A 1 -8.81 37.08 54.13
CA MET A 1 -9.42 36.65 52.85
C MET A 1 -9.55 37.79 51.82
N ASN A 2 -9.99 39.00 52.20
CA ASN A 2 -10.34 40.06 51.24
C ASN A 2 -9.15 40.78 50.56
N TYR A 3 -7.93 40.67 51.11
CA TYR A 3 -6.76 41.37 50.56
C TYR A 3 -6.30 40.77 49.23
N PHE A 4 -6.31 39.43 49.11
CA PHE A 4 -5.93 38.71 47.89
C PHE A 4 -6.88 39.00 46.73
N LEU A 5 -8.19 39.03 47.00
CA LEU A 5 -9.21 39.33 45.98
C LEU A 5 -9.10 40.77 45.46
N LYS A 6 -8.74 41.72 46.32
CA LYS A 6 -8.57 43.12 45.94
C LYS A 6 -7.28 43.36 45.15
N ALA A 7 -6.19 42.67 45.49
CA ALA A 7 -4.92 42.75 44.78
C ALA A 7 -4.99 42.20 43.34
N ASN A 8 -5.75 41.11 43.13
CA ASN A 8 -5.86 40.41 41.84
C ASN A 8 -7.22 40.60 41.15
N GLN A 9 -7.96 41.65 41.51
CA GLN A 9 -9.33 41.86 41.04
C GLN A 9 -9.46 41.86 39.52
N ASN A 10 -8.53 42.50 38.80
CA ASN A 10 -8.54 42.53 37.34
C ASN A 10 -8.26 41.16 36.71
N PHE A 11 -7.35 40.38 37.30
CA PHE A 11 -7.01 39.04 36.80
C PHE A 11 -8.20 38.08 36.95
N LEU A 12 -8.90 38.14 38.09
CA LEU A 12 -10.12 37.37 38.32
C LEU A 12 -11.22 37.76 37.32
N PHE A 13 -11.39 39.05 37.06
CA PHE A 13 -12.36 39.53 36.07
C PHE A 13 -12.04 39.04 34.66
N PHE A 14 -10.80 39.18 34.22
CA PHE A 14 -10.37 38.69 32.90
C PHE A 14 -10.48 37.18 32.78
N SER A 15 -10.10 36.43 33.81
CA SER A 15 -10.23 34.97 33.85
C SER A 15 -11.69 34.55 33.72
N LEU A 16 -12.61 35.23 34.41
CA LEU A 16 -14.04 34.95 34.34
C LEU A 16 -14.64 35.28 32.97
N ILE A 17 -14.22 36.39 32.38
CA ILE A 17 -14.58 36.76 31.00
C ILE A 17 -14.08 35.72 30.01
N PHE A 18 -12.82 35.30 30.13
CA PHE A 18 -12.23 34.29 29.24
C PHE A 18 -12.97 32.94 29.36
N LEU A 19 -13.33 32.55 30.59
CA LEU A 19 -14.09 31.33 30.87
C LEU A 19 -15.48 31.34 30.20
N LEU A 20 -16.12 32.51 30.07
CA LEU A 20 -17.39 32.66 29.34
C LEU A 20 -17.21 32.79 27.83
N VAL A 21 -16.17 33.48 27.36
CA VAL A 21 -15.97 33.78 25.93
C VAL A 21 -15.47 32.55 25.16
N ILE A 22 -14.58 31.75 25.75
CA ILE A 22 -14.08 30.51 25.13
C ILE A 22 -15.21 29.55 24.71
N PRO A 23 -16.20 29.21 25.55
CA PRO A 23 -17.26 28.29 25.13
C PRO A 23 -18.15 28.89 24.03
N ILE A 24 -18.41 30.20 24.06
CA ILE A 24 -19.31 30.86 23.11
C ILE A 24 -18.68 30.97 21.71
N PHE A 25 -17.40 31.32 21.63
CA PHE A 25 -16.71 31.56 20.34
C PHE A 25 -15.74 30.44 19.95
N GLY A 26 -15.12 29.79 20.93
CA GLY A 26 -14.01 28.87 20.72
C GLY A 26 -14.43 27.42 20.45
N ILE A 27 -15.56 26.93 20.96
CA ILE A 27 -15.94 25.51 20.80
C ILE A 27 -16.19 25.15 19.33
N ASN A 28 -16.91 26.00 18.59
CA ASN A 28 -17.16 25.76 17.16
C ASN A 28 -15.86 25.77 16.35
N PHE A 29 -14.96 26.71 16.67
CA PHE A 29 -13.64 26.80 16.05
C PHE A 29 -12.79 25.55 16.35
N LEU A 30 -12.73 25.13 17.62
CA LEU A 30 -12.01 23.93 18.06
C LEU A 30 -12.58 22.66 17.43
N MET A 31 -13.90 22.53 17.34
CA MET A 31 -14.53 21.38 16.70
C MET A 31 -14.28 21.34 15.20
N SER A 32 -14.30 22.50 14.53
CA SER A 32 -13.94 22.57 13.10
C SER A 32 -12.48 22.20 12.85
N LEU A 33 -11.57 22.72 13.68
CA LEU A 33 -10.14 22.38 13.61
C LEU A 33 -9.91 20.89 13.85
N LEU A 34 -10.48 20.34 14.93
CA LEU A 34 -10.28 18.95 15.31
C LEU A 34 -10.92 17.99 14.31
N GLY A 35 -12.11 18.32 13.80
CA GLY A 35 -12.78 17.54 12.76
C GLY A 35 -11.97 17.45 11.48
N ASN A 36 -11.45 18.59 10.99
CA ASN A 36 -10.63 18.62 9.78
C ASN A 36 -9.27 17.93 9.97
N ILE A 37 -8.60 18.13 11.12
CA ILE A 37 -7.34 17.44 11.44
C ILE A 37 -7.56 15.92 11.49
N LEU A 38 -8.63 15.48 12.17
CA LEU A 38 -8.93 14.06 12.32
C LEU A 38 -9.29 13.43 10.97
N LEU A 39 -10.08 14.13 10.15
CA LEU A 39 -10.42 13.71 8.80
C LEU A 39 -9.17 13.57 7.93
N LEU A 40 -8.26 14.53 8.00
CA LEU A 40 -7.00 14.50 7.26
C LEU A 40 -6.15 13.28 7.69
N PHE A 41 -6.07 13.03 8.99
CA PHE A 41 -5.34 11.88 9.53
C PHE A 41 -5.95 10.54 9.10
N LEU A 42 -7.26 10.50 8.82
CA LEU A 42 -7.93 9.33 8.26
C LEU A 42 -7.71 9.20 6.75
N LEU A 43 -7.78 10.31 6.01
CA LEU A 43 -7.67 10.31 4.54
C LEU A 43 -6.26 9.97 4.05
N ILE A 44 -5.22 10.47 4.74
CA ILE A 44 -3.83 10.20 4.38
C ILE A 44 -3.52 8.69 4.29
N PRO A 45 -3.74 7.88 5.34
CA PRO A 45 -3.45 6.45 5.28
C PRO A 45 -4.32 5.70 4.27
N VAL A 46 -5.59 6.11 4.09
CA VAL A 46 -6.45 5.55 3.04
C VAL A 46 -5.87 5.81 1.66
N LEU A 47 -5.38 7.02 1.40
CA LEU A 47 -4.74 7.38 0.15
C LEU A 47 -3.48 6.55 -0.11
N PHE A 48 -2.65 6.36 0.92
CA PHE A 48 -1.47 5.48 0.84
C PHE A 48 -1.84 4.03 0.52
N LEU A 49 -2.89 3.50 1.15
CA LEU A 49 -3.40 2.16 0.88
C LEU A 49 -3.78 1.98 -0.60
N ILE A 50 -4.49 2.97 -1.16
CA ILE A 50 -4.90 2.96 -2.57
C ILE A 50 -3.67 3.03 -3.49
N LEU A 51 -2.72 3.92 -3.21
CA LEU A 51 -1.48 4.05 -3.97
C LEU A 51 -0.66 2.75 -3.97
N ILE A 52 -0.51 2.12 -2.81
CA ILE A 52 0.21 0.84 -2.67
C ILE A 52 -0.53 -0.25 -3.44
N ALA A 53 -1.86 -0.35 -3.33
CA ALA A 53 -2.64 -1.35 -4.03
C ALA A 53 -2.51 -1.21 -5.55
N ILE A 54 -2.63 0.01 -6.08
CA ILE A 54 -2.46 0.29 -7.52
C ILE A 54 -1.02 0.01 -7.95
N GLY A 55 -0.03 0.47 -7.18
CA GLY A 55 1.39 0.25 -7.47
C GLY A 55 1.77 -1.23 -7.48
N PHE A 56 1.24 -2.02 -6.54
CA PHE A 56 1.49 -3.45 -6.45
C PHE A 56 0.85 -4.21 -7.61
N ASN A 57 -0.39 -3.85 -7.99
CA ASN A 57 -1.05 -4.43 -9.17
C ASN A 57 -0.31 -4.09 -10.47
N PHE A 58 0.16 -2.85 -10.62
CA PHE A 58 0.97 -2.44 -11.75
C PHE A 58 2.34 -3.14 -11.79
N TYR A 59 2.97 -3.34 -10.64
CA TYR A 59 4.22 -4.08 -10.57
C TYR A 59 4.03 -5.55 -10.93
N LYS A 60 2.98 -6.19 -10.38
CA LYS A 60 2.63 -7.58 -10.66
C LYS A 60 2.37 -7.83 -12.16
N SER A 61 1.71 -6.91 -12.85
CA SER A 61 1.44 -7.05 -14.30
C SER A 61 2.69 -6.99 -15.17
N LYS A 62 3.80 -6.47 -14.64
CA LYS A 62 5.07 -6.31 -15.38
C LYS A 62 6.08 -7.42 -15.11
N LEU A 63 5.77 -8.34 -14.20
CA LEU A 63 6.59 -9.51 -13.89
C LEU A 63 6.11 -10.71 -14.71
N ASN A 64 6.98 -11.25 -15.57
CA ASN A 64 6.74 -12.50 -16.29
C ASN A 64 7.64 -13.60 -15.75
N THR A 65 7.12 -14.82 -15.67
CA THR A 65 7.90 -16.01 -15.33
C THR A 65 8.47 -16.63 -16.60
N CYS A 66 9.75 -16.98 -16.58
CA CYS A 66 10.39 -17.64 -17.70
C CYS A 66 10.00 -19.13 -17.75
N VAL A 67 9.42 -19.60 -18.85
CA VAL A 67 9.02 -21.00 -19.04
C VAL A 67 10.23 -21.96 -19.05
N SER A 68 11.38 -21.52 -19.57
CA SER A 68 12.56 -22.40 -19.73
C SER A 68 13.31 -22.66 -18.43
N CYS A 69 13.32 -21.70 -17.50
CA CYS A 69 14.13 -21.80 -16.28
C CYS A 69 13.40 -21.35 -14.99
N GLY A 70 12.11 -21.02 -15.06
CA GLY A 70 11.28 -20.66 -13.91
C GLY A 70 11.60 -19.30 -13.27
N ALA A 71 12.61 -18.58 -13.77
CA ALA A 71 13.04 -17.30 -13.20
C ALA A 71 11.97 -16.21 -13.39
N ILE A 72 11.71 -15.44 -12.33
CA ILE A 72 10.85 -14.25 -12.38
C ILE A 72 11.69 -13.11 -12.95
N SER A 73 11.25 -12.52 -14.06
CA SER A 73 11.95 -11.42 -14.71
C SER A 73 10.99 -10.31 -15.11
N SER A 74 11.46 -9.07 -15.04
CA SER A 74 10.73 -7.92 -15.55
C SER A 74 10.55 -8.07 -17.06
N SER A 75 9.31 -7.94 -17.57
CA SER A 75 8.94 -8.04 -19.00
C SER A 75 9.57 -6.96 -19.91
N LEU A 76 10.52 -6.17 -19.41
CA LEU A 76 11.24 -5.12 -20.12
C LEU A 76 12.35 -5.65 -21.03
N ASN A 77 12.85 -6.86 -20.78
CA ASN A 77 13.97 -7.41 -21.54
C ASN A 77 13.48 -8.51 -22.47
N GLU A 78 13.94 -8.52 -23.72
CA GLU A 78 13.53 -9.51 -24.73
C GLU A 78 14.02 -10.92 -24.40
N LYS A 79 15.08 -11.02 -23.59
CA LYS A 79 15.74 -12.28 -23.17
C LYS A 79 15.83 -12.41 -21.66
N CYS A 80 15.68 -13.64 -21.17
CA CYS A 80 15.81 -13.98 -19.75
C CYS A 80 17.26 -13.76 -19.29
N ILE A 81 17.45 -12.98 -18.22
CA ILE A 81 18.78 -12.70 -17.66
C ILE A 81 19.43 -13.97 -17.09
N ASN A 82 18.64 -14.95 -16.65
CA ASN A 82 19.17 -16.15 -16.01
C ASN A 82 19.56 -17.25 -17.01
N CYS A 83 18.77 -17.44 -18.08
CA CYS A 83 18.95 -18.55 -19.03
C CYS A 83 19.04 -18.12 -20.51
N GLY A 84 19.02 -16.82 -20.81
CA GLY A 84 19.15 -16.29 -22.18
C GLY A 84 17.97 -16.54 -23.12
N ALA A 85 16.92 -17.23 -22.66
CA ALA A 85 15.76 -17.60 -23.47
C ALA A 85 14.91 -16.38 -23.87
N ASP A 86 14.47 -16.32 -25.13
CA ASP A 86 13.62 -15.24 -25.66
C ASP A 86 12.19 -15.29 -25.10
N PHE A 87 11.68 -14.15 -24.62
CA PHE A 87 10.30 -13.99 -24.13
C PHE A 87 9.25 -13.88 -25.25
N LYS A 88 9.69 -13.66 -26.50
CA LYS A 88 8.83 -13.38 -27.68
C LYS A 88 7.84 -14.51 -28.04
N ASN A 89 8.03 -15.71 -27.48
CA ASN A 89 7.19 -16.89 -27.73
C ASN A 89 6.22 -17.26 -26.59
N MET A 90 6.06 -16.40 -25.57
CA MET A 90 5.28 -16.75 -24.37
C MET A 90 3.77 -16.45 -24.46
N ASN A 91 3.32 -15.61 -25.39
CA ASN A 91 1.91 -15.24 -25.48
C ASN A 91 1.01 -16.31 -26.17
N SER A 92 1.58 -17.39 -26.69
CA SER A 92 0.86 -18.43 -27.45
C SER A 92 0.93 -19.85 -26.87
N ARG A 93 1.54 -20.04 -25.70
CA ARG A 93 1.67 -21.36 -25.05
C ARG A 93 1.00 -21.44 -23.68
N ASN A 94 -0.29 -21.10 -23.63
CA ASN A 94 -1.19 -21.61 -22.58
C ASN A 94 -1.59 -23.08 -22.82
N GLN A 95 -0.69 -23.85 -23.43
CA GLN A 95 -0.87 -25.28 -23.63
C GLN A 95 0.39 -25.95 -23.10
N VAL A 96 0.33 -26.40 -21.85
CA VAL A 96 0.51 -27.80 -21.46
C VAL A 96 0.40 -27.81 -19.94
N GLU A 97 -0.85 -27.91 -19.45
CA GLU A 97 -1.22 -28.35 -18.10
C GLU A 97 -0.87 -29.84 -17.88
N LYS A 98 0.23 -30.36 -18.44
CA LYS A 98 0.66 -31.70 -18.08
C LYS A 98 1.41 -31.61 -16.76
N LYS A 99 0.75 -32.05 -15.69
CA LYS A 99 1.43 -32.35 -14.44
C LYS A 99 2.61 -33.27 -14.76
N PRO A 100 3.86 -32.92 -14.41
CA PRO A 100 5.02 -33.75 -14.69
C PRO A 100 4.94 -35.14 -14.02
N GLY A 101 4.03 -35.34 -13.07
CA GLY A 101 3.73 -36.65 -12.47
C GLY A 101 2.83 -37.59 -13.29
N GLU A 102 2.22 -37.13 -14.39
CA GLU A 102 1.32 -37.95 -15.24
C GLU A 102 1.97 -38.43 -16.55
N SER A 103 3.22 -38.03 -16.82
CA SER A 103 3.92 -38.47 -18.02
C SER A 103 4.55 -39.85 -17.82
N THR A 104 4.12 -40.83 -18.62
CA THR A 104 4.77 -42.14 -18.74
C THR A 104 5.84 -42.08 -19.83
N ILE A 105 7.07 -42.50 -19.53
CA ILE A 105 8.16 -42.62 -20.51
C ILE A 105 8.18 -44.07 -21.00
N GLU A 106 7.81 -44.31 -22.25
CA GLU A 106 7.99 -45.62 -22.89
C GLU A 106 9.45 -45.77 -23.34
N VAL A 107 10.18 -46.71 -22.74
CA VAL A 107 11.55 -47.06 -23.14
C VAL A 107 11.50 -48.30 -24.02
N LYS A 108 11.89 -48.16 -25.29
CA LYS A 108 12.18 -49.30 -26.17
C LYS A 108 13.65 -49.67 -26.03
N ALA A 109 13.92 -50.80 -25.39
CA ALA A 109 15.24 -51.42 -25.44
C ALA A 109 15.44 -52.10 -26.80
N VAL A 110 16.58 -51.87 -27.43
CA VAL A 110 17.02 -52.60 -28.62
C VAL A 110 18.32 -53.31 -28.26
N GLU A 111 18.33 -54.63 -28.40
CA GLU A 111 19.55 -55.43 -28.22
C GLU A 111 20.52 -55.15 -29.37
N ILE A 112 21.75 -54.79 -29.03
CA ILE A 112 22.85 -54.62 -29.98
C ILE A 112 23.60 -55.96 -30.02
N LYS A 113 23.70 -56.54 -31.22
CA LYS A 113 24.34 -57.84 -31.49
C LYS A 113 25.82 -57.67 -31.81
#